data_AF-G3NBW3-F1
#
_entry.id   AF-G3NBW3-F1
#
_cell.length_a   1.000
_cell.length_b   1.000
_cell.length_c   1.000
_cell.angle_alpha   90.00
_cell.angle_beta   90.00
_cell.angle_gamma   90.00
#
_symmetry.space_group_name_H-M   'P 1'
#
loop_
_entity.id
_entity.type
_entity.pdbx_description
1 polymer ?
#
loop_
_entity_poly.entity_id
_entity_poly.type
_entity_poly.pdbx_seq_one_letter_code
_entity_poly.pdbx_strand_id
1 'polypeptide(L)'
;MIFQIMIIDGCWLFSDLMCSLWLILLSILFLTSIGTMVLISVDRYVAICYPLHYFTKVKPKTVQVCVCLCWMFAASYTGLLLKNNLQHPGRYNSCIGECVYDMNYIANVFDLIISFLFPITVIVILYIRIFGVAVYQARAMRSHIAVVTTKVTVKKSEMKAARNLGVVVVVFLLCVCPYYCFVLTSPYNVYTTASVTIVIWLSNCNSCLNPLIYAILYPWFRKSIKVIVTLQILKPGSYRTNML
;
A
#
# COMPACT_ATOMS: atom_id res chain seq x y z
N MET A 1 -5.23 -22.07 -9.22
CA MET A 1 -4.52 -23.34 -9.54
C MET A 1 -3.02 -23.26 -9.25
N ILE A 2 -2.26 -22.30 -9.79
CA ILE A 2 -0.79 -22.18 -9.54
C ILE A 2 -0.44 -22.02 -8.05
N PHE A 3 -1.18 -21.19 -7.32
CA PHE A 3 -0.98 -21.00 -5.87
C PHE A 3 -1.23 -22.25 -5.04
N GLN A 4 -2.26 -23.04 -5.36
CA GLN A 4 -2.58 -24.26 -4.58
C GLN A 4 -1.50 -25.33 -4.72
N ILE A 5 -0.88 -25.45 -5.89
CA ILE A 5 0.17 -26.45 -6.12
C ILE A 5 1.44 -26.11 -5.32
N MET A 6 1.83 -24.83 -5.24
CA MET A 6 2.95 -24.40 -4.38
C MET A 6 2.64 -24.55 -2.88
N ILE A 7 1.38 -24.42 -2.47
CA ILE A 7 0.95 -24.53 -1.07
C ILE A 7 0.84 -26.00 -0.62
N ILE A 8 0.46 -26.91 -1.53
CA ILE A 8 0.22 -28.32 -1.23
C ILE A 8 1.51 -29.15 -1.32
N ASP A 9 2.33 -28.92 -2.34
CA ASP A 9 3.56 -29.72 -2.56
C ASP A 9 4.82 -29.06 -1.98
N GLY A 10 4.75 -27.76 -1.61
CA GLY A 10 5.90 -27.00 -1.10
C GLY A 10 7.01 -26.74 -2.13
N CYS A 11 6.80 -27.16 -3.39
CA CYS A 11 7.79 -27.13 -4.46
C CYS A 11 7.38 -26.19 -5.61
N TRP A 12 8.33 -25.40 -6.09
CA TRP A 12 8.30 -24.62 -7.30
C TRP A 12 8.49 -25.53 -8.52
N LEU A 13 7.39 -25.82 -9.22
CA LEU A 13 7.39 -26.73 -10.38
C LEU A 13 7.73 -26.06 -11.72
N PHE A 14 7.83 -24.72 -11.75
CA PHE A 14 8.20 -23.99 -12.96
C PHE A 14 9.71 -23.84 -13.08
N SER A 15 10.19 -23.31 -14.21
CA SER A 15 11.61 -22.98 -14.38
C SER A 15 12.09 -21.96 -13.33
N ASP A 16 13.36 -22.02 -12.96
CA ASP A 16 14.01 -21.05 -12.08
C ASP A 16 13.90 -19.60 -12.60
N LEU A 17 13.87 -19.42 -13.92
CA LEU A 17 13.63 -18.10 -14.53
C LEU A 17 12.23 -17.56 -14.17
N MET A 18 11.22 -18.44 -14.15
CA MET A 18 9.86 -18.06 -13.76
C MET A 18 9.80 -17.72 -12.27
N CYS A 19 10.60 -18.39 -11.43
CA CYS A 19 10.75 -18.03 -10.01
C CYS A 19 11.30 -16.60 -9.89
N SER A 20 12.44 -16.29 -10.54
CA SER A 20 13.04 -14.95 -10.47
C SER A 20 12.09 -13.85 -10.97
N LEU A 21 11.38 -14.08 -12.09
CA LEU A 21 10.40 -13.13 -12.62
C LEU A 21 9.21 -12.94 -11.67
N TRP A 22 8.74 -14.02 -11.06
CA TRP A 22 7.65 -13.98 -10.08
C TRP A 22 8.03 -13.18 -8.84
N LEU A 23 9.23 -13.40 -8.30
CA LEU A 23 9.76 -12.65 -7.15
C LEU A 23 9.90 -11.17 -7.48
N ILE A 24 10.42 -10.82 -8.66
CA ILE A 24 10.50 -9.42 -9.12
C ILE A 24 9.10 -8.79 -9.20
N LEU A 25 8.14 -9.48 -9.82
CA LEU A 25 6.79 -8.95 -9.96
C LEU A 25 6.14 -8.68 -8.60
N LEU A 26 6.24 -9.62 -7.66
CA LEU A 26 5.71 -9.45 -6.31
C LEU A 26 6.37 -8.27 -5.58
N SER A 27 7.69 -8.13 -5.67
CA SER A 27 8.41 -7.02 -5.06
C SER A 27 8.06 -5.66 -5.67
N ILE A 28 7.87 -5.57 -7.00
CA ILE A 28 7.41 -4.34 -7.66
C ILE A 28 6.02 -3.95 -7.15
N LEU A 29 5.10 -4.91 -7.08
CA LEU A 29 3.73 -4.68 -6.61
C LEU A 29 3.72 -4.22 -5.14
N PHE A 30 4.55 -4.84 -4.31
CA PHE A 30 4.69 -4.48 -2.90
C PHE A 30 5.21 -3.06 -2.72
N LEU A 31 6.35 -2.71 -3.35
CA LEU A 31 6.95 -1.38 -3.24
C LEU A 31 6.05 -0.29 -3.85
N THR A 32 5.36 -0.60 -4.95
CA THR A 32 4.36 0.30 -5.54
C THR A 32 3.20 0.53 -4.57
N SER A 33 2.70 -0.53 -3.92
CA SER A 33 1.63 -0.39 -2.92
C SER A 33 2.04 0.56 -1.80
N ILE A 34 3.26 0.43 -1.28
CA ILE A 34 3.80 1.34 -0.25
C ILE A 34 3.89 2.78 -0.76
N GLY A 35 4.48 2.97 -1.95
CA GLY A 35 4.58 4.29 -2.57
C GLY A 35 3.21 4.94 -2.78
N THR A 36 2.21 4.17 -3.17
CA THR A 36 0.83 4.67 -3.29
C THR A 36 0.22 5.06 -1.94
N MET A 37 0.50 4.34 -0.85
CA MET A 37 0.06 4.73 0.50
C MET A 37 0.66 6.07 0.94
N VAL A 38 1.95 6.30 0.64
CA VAL A 38 2.61 7.58 0.90
C VAL A 38 1.96 8.69 0.06
N LEU A 39 1.74 8.47 -1.23
CA LEU A 39 1.09 9.44 -2.12
C LEU A 39 -0.33 9.79 -1.66
N ILE A 40 -1.13 8.79 -1.24
CA ILE A 40 -2.48 9.00 -0.69
C ILE A 40 -2.42 9.81 0.61
N SER A 41 -1.41 9.55 1.46
CA SER A 41 -1.21 10.30 2.71
C SER A 41 -0.83 11.75 2.44
N VAL A 42 0.03 12.01 1.45
CA VAL A 42 0.40 13.37 1.00
C VAL A 42 -0.81 14.08 0.41
N ASP A 43 -1.59 13.41 -0.44
CA ASP A 43 -2.83 13.95 -1.01
C ASP A 43 -3.78 14.45 0.08
N ARG A 44 -4.06 13.62 1.10
CA ARG A 44 -4.87 14.02 2.24
C ARG A 44 -4.28 15.16 3.04
N TYR A 45 -2.97 15.13 3.26
CA TYR A 45 -2.28 16.20 3.97
C TYR A 45 -2.47 17.53 3.25
N VAL A 46 -2.27 17.59 1.93
CA VAL A 46 -2.46 18.80 1.15
C VAL A 46 -3.93 19.24 1.14
N ALA A 47 -4.88 18.32 1.00
CA ALA A 47 -6.31 18.61 1.02
C ALA A 47 -6.77 19.24 2.35
N ILE A 48 -6.29 18.73 3.48
CA ILE A 48 -6.72 19.16 4.82
C ILE A 48 -5.94 20.39 5.31
N CYS A 49 -4.62 20.41 5.12
CA CYS A 49 -3.77 21.49 5.63
C CYS A 49 -3.75 22.71 4.69
N TYR A 50 -3.93 22.51 3.37
CA TYR A 50 -3.85 23.58 2.36
C TYR A 50 -5.02 23.56 1.36
N PRO A 51 -6.28 23.66 1.82
CA PRO A 51 -7.47 23.49 0.97
C PRO A 51 -7.55 24.47 -0.22
N LEU A 52 -7.06 25.70 -0.06
CA LEU A 52 -7.05 26.70 -1.15
C LEU A 52 -6.02 26.41 -2.24
N HIS A 53 -4.90 25.77 -1.88
CA HIS A 53 -3.84 25.39 -2.81
C HIS A 53 -4.03 23.98 -3.36
N TYR A 54 -4.94 23.18 -2.79
CA TYR A 54 -5.19 21.82 -3.24
C TYR A 54 -5.60 21.78 -4.72
N PHE A 55 -6.57 22.61 -5.13
CA PHE A 55 -7.05 22.63 -6.51
C PHE A 55 -6.01 23.14 -7.53
N THR A 56 -5.03 23.91 -7.10
CA THR A 56 -3.96 24.41 -7.98
C THR A 56 -2.77 23.47 -8.05
N LYS A 57 -2.47 22.74 -6.96
CA LYS A 57 -1.33 21.80 -6.86
C LYS A 57 -1.67 20.37 -7.29
N VAL A 58 -2.83 19.85 -6.90
CA VAL A 58 -3.24 18.46 -7.15
C VAL A 58 -4.10 18.38 -8.40
N LYS A 59 -3.43 18.31 -9.55
CA LYS A 59 -4.08 18.13 -10.86
C LYS A 59 -4.00 16.67 -11.33
N PRO A 60 -4.94 16.17 -12.14
CA PRO A 60 -4.92 14.79 -12.64
C PRO A 60 -3.60 14.42 -13.35
N LYS A 61 -3.05 15.33 -14.17
CA LYS A 61 -1.75 15.13 -14.84
C LYS A 61 -0.59 14.98 -13.85
N THR A 62 -0.57 15.78 -12.79
CA THR A 62 0.46 15.71 -11.76
C THR A 62 0.38 14.38 -11.01
N VAL A 63 -0.82 13.95 -10.64
CA VAL A 63 -1.04 12.66 -9.98
C VAL A 63 -0.60 11.50 -10.88
N GLN A 64 -0.95 11.54 -12.16
CA GLN A 64 -0.52 10.52 -13.13
C GLN A 64 1.01 10.44 -13.22
N VAL A 65 1.69 11.58 -13.31
CA VAL A 65 3.17 11.62 -13.32
C VAL A 65 3.74 11.04 -12.02
N CYS A 66 3.21 11.40 -10.85
CA CYS A 66 3.66 10.84 -9.58
C CYS A 66 3.49 9.31 -9.51
N VAL A 67 2.36 8.79 -9.99
CA VAL A 67 2.10 7.35 -10.04
C VAL A 67 3.08 6.67 -11.00
N CYS A 68 3.26 7.20 -12.22
CA CYS A 68 4.23 6.66 -13.18
C CYS A 68 5.66 6.63 -12.61
N LEU A 69 6.09 7.71 -11.95
CA LEU A 69 7.40 7.77 -11.30
C LEU A 69 7.52 6.74 -10.18
N CYS A 70 6.45 6.52 -9.40
CA CYS A 70 6.42 5.50 -8.35
C CYS A 70 6.61 4.09 -8.94
N TRP A 71 5.91 3.76 -10.02
CA TRP A 71 6.09 2.48 -10.73
C TRP A 71 7.48 2.32 -11.32
N MET A 72 8.01 3.36 -11.97
CA MET A 72 9.36 3.33 -12.54
C MET A 72 10.44 3.15 -11.48
N PHE A 73 10.29 3.83 -10.33
CA PHE A 73 11.16 3.65 -9.18
C PHE A 73 11.06 2.23 -8.61
N ALA A 74 9.85 1.69 -8.46
CA ALA A 74 9.67 0.33 -7.94
C ALA A 74 10.28 -0.73 -8.86
N ALA A 75 10.10 -0.59 -10.17
CA ALA A 75 10.68 -1.47 -11.18
C ALA A 75 12.20 -1.39 -11.22
N SER A 76 12.77 -0.18 -11.22
CA SER A 76 14.22 0.00 -11.26
C SER A 76 14.91 -0.48 -9.98
N TYR A 77 14.35 -0.14 -8.82
CA TYR A 77 14.85 -0.59 -7.52
C TYR A 77 14.84 -2.11 -7.43
N THR A 78 13.69 -2.74 -7.68
CA THR A 78 13.57 -4.21 -7.60
C THR A 78 14.46 -4.91 -8.62
N GLY A 79 14.55 -4.40 -9.85
CA GLY A 79 15.42 -4.97 -10.88
C GLY A 79 16.90 -4.93 -10.50
N LEU A 80 17.36 -3.86 -9.82
CA LEU A 80 18.71 -3.78 -9.28
C LEU A 80 18.91 -4.73 -8.10
N LEU A 81 17.93 -4.77 -7.20
CA LEU A 81 17.92 -5.62 -6.01
C LEU A 81 18.06 -7.11 -6.38
N LEU A 82 17.33 -7.55 -7.40
CA LEU A 82 17.25 -8.94 -7.84
C LEU A 82 18.11 -9.26 -9.07
N LYS A 83 19.03 -8.36 -9.43
CA LYS A 83 19.91 -8.55 -10.60
C LYS A 83 20.63 -9.89 -10.57
N ASN A 84 21.14 -10.30 -9.40
CA ASN A 84 21.88 -11.56 -9.25
C ASN A 84 20.98 -12.79 -9.46
N ASN A 85 19.74 -12.73 -8.94
CA ASN A 85 18.73 -13.77 -9.13
C ASN A 85 18.26 -13.86 -10.59
N LEU A 86 18.32 -12.76 -11.35
CA LEU A 86 17.98 -12.73 -12.77
C LEU A 86 19.13 -13.22 -13.67
N GLN A 87 20.39 -12.92 -13.30
CA GLN A 87 21.58 -13.34 -14.05
C GLN A 87 21.90 -14.83 -13.86
N HIS A 88 21.64 -15.37 -12.67
CA HIS A 88 21.90 -16.77 -12.33
C HIS A 88 20.68 -17.40 -11.64
N PRO A 89 19.59 -17.68 -12.40
CA PRO A 89 18.39 -18.28 -11.84
C PRO A 89 18.73 -19.66 -11.24
N GLY A 90 18.20 -19.95 -10.04
CA GLY A 90 18.38 -21.22 -9.35
C GLY A 90 19.70 -21.40 -8.59
N ARG A 91 20.63 -20.44 -8.66
CA ARG A 91 21.95 -20.53 -7.99
C ARG A 91 21.87 -20.66 -6.47
N TYR A 92 20.81 -20.10 -5.87
CA TYR A 92 20.63 -20.04 -4.41
C TYR A 92 19.63 -21.05 -3.87
N ASN A 93 19.11 -21.93 -4.73
CA ASN A 93 18.20 -23.00 -4.32
C ASN A 93 19.04 -24.13 -3.70
N SER A 94 18.73 -24.51 -2.46
CA SER A 94 19.41 -25.62 -1.77
C SER A 94 18.83 -26.97 -2.20
N CYS A 95 17.56 -26.98 -2.64
CA CYS A 95 16.87 -28.17 -3.14
C CYS A 95 16.03 -27.88 -4.41
N ILE A 96 15.73 -28.95 -5.15
CA ILE A 96 14.83 -28.90 -6.31
C ILE A 96 13.44 -28.50 -5.82
N GLY A 97 12.85 -27.48 -6.45
CA GLY A 97 11.55 -26.93 -6.07
C GLY A 97 11.63 -25.78 -5.06
N GLU A 98 12.81 -25.28 -4.69
CA GLU A 98 12.89 -24.04 -3.91
C GLU A 98 12.82 -22.80 -4.82
N CYS A 99 12.29 -21.70 -4.29
CA CYS A 99 12.30 -20.40 -4.93
C CYS A 99 12.67 -19.35 -3.87
N VAL A 100 13.97 -19.07 -3.75
CA VAL A 100 14.54 -18.30 -2.64
C VAL A 100 14.88 -16.88 -3.06
N TYR A 101 14.63 -15.93 -2.15
CA TYR A 101 14.98 -14.53 -2.29
C TYR A 101 16.39 -14.31 -1.71
N ASP A 102 17.44 -14.54 -2.50
CA ASP A 102 18.82 -14.30 -2.01
C ASP A 102 19.16 -12.82 -1.98
N MET A 103 19.47 -12.32 -0.78
CA MET A 103 19.72 -10.91 -0.50
C MET A 103 20.87 -10.78 0.51
N ASN A 104 21.93 -10.08 0.11
CA ASN A 104 23.01 -9.74 1.03
C ASN A 104 22.47 -8.89 2.20
N TYR A 105 23.09 -9.01 3.38
CA TYR A 105 22.71 -8.26 4.58
C TYR A 105 22.58 -6.75 4.32
N ILE A 106 23.51 -6.17 3.57
CA ILE A 106 23.48 -4.75 3.19
C ILE A 106 22.23 -4.41 2.36
N ALA A 107 21.91 -5.22 1.34
CA ALA A 107 20.76 -5.01 0.48
C ALA A 107 19.44 -5.14 1.27
N ASN A 108 19.39 -6.07 2.22
CA ASN A 108 18.28 -6.26 3.12
C ASN A 108 18.05 -5.07 4.07
N VAL A 109 19.13 -4.50 4.64
CA VAL A 109 19.04 -3.27 5.44
C VAL A 109 18.53 -2.09 4.60
N PHE A 110 19.00 -1.96 3.35
CA PHE A 110 18.48 -0.94 2.44
C PHE A 110 17.00 -1.14 2.11
N ASP A 111 16.56 -2.38 1.86
CA ASP A 111 15.14 -2.68 1.66
C ASP A 111 14.30 -2.33 2.89
N LEU A 112 14.74 -2.68 4.09
CA LEU A 112 14.06 -2.28 5.32
C LEU A 112 13.92 -0.76 5.45
N ILE A 113 14.96 0.00 5.10
CA ILE A 113 14.89 1.47 5.16
C ILE A 113 13.90 2.01 4.12
N ILE A 114 14.00 1.57 2.88
CA ILE A 114 13.25 2.12 1.74
C ILE A 114 11.78 1.67 1.77
N SER A 115 11.54 0.40 2.06
CA SER A 115 10.23 -0.24 1.97
C SER A 115 9.45 -0.15 3.29
N PHE A 116 10.09 0.12 4.43
CA PHE A 116 9.42 0.19 5.74
C PHE A 116 9.67 1.51 6.49
N LEU A 117 10.91 1.78 6.93
CA LEU A 117 11.17 2.90 7.84
C LEU A 117 10.87 4.27 7.23
N PHE A 118 11.34 4.53 6.01
CA PHE A 118 11.11 5.80 5.33
C PHE A 118 9.62 6.07 5.05
N PRO A 119 8.85 5.14 4.46
CA PRO A 119 7.42 5.32 4.26
C PRO A 119 6.65 5.58 5.56
N ILE A 120 6.94 4.83 6.62
CA ILE A 120 6.24 4.95 7.90
C ILE A 120 6.54 6.29 8.56
N THR A 121 7.80 6.71 8.58
CA THR A 121 8.18 8.00 9.16
C THR A 121 7.50 9.16 8.45
N VAL A 122 7.48 9.15 7.11
CA VAL A 122 6.75 10.14 6.31
C VAL A 122 5.26 10.14 6.65
N ILE A 123 4.62 8.97 6.66
CA ILE A 123 3.19 8.85 6.97
C ILE A 123 2.91 9.37 8.38
N VAL A 124 3.62 8.91 9.40
CA VAL A 124 3.41 9.33 10.80
C VAL A 124 3.53 10.85 10.95
N ILE A 125 4.55 11.47 10.36
CA ILE A 125 4.73 12.93 10.40
C ILE A 125 3.54 13.65 9.76
N LEU A 126 3.08 13.21 8.58
CA LEU A 126 1.93 13.81 7.90
C LEU A 126 0.65 13.71 8.74
N TYR A 127 0.41 12.56 9.39
CA TYR A 127 -0.78 12.36 10.22
C TYR A 127 -0.75 13.15 11.52
N ILE A 128 0.42 13.28 12.17
CA ILE A 128 0.58 14.15 13.34
C ILE A 128 0.24 15.59 12.95
N ARG A 129 0.71 16.07 11.79
CA ARG A 129 0.38 17.42 11.29
C ARG A 129 -1.11 17.58 10.98
N ILE A 130 -1.74 16.59 10.33
CA ILE A 130 -3.19 16.58 10.07
C ILE A 130 -3.97 16.69 11.39
N PHE A 131 -3.61 15.89 12.40
CA PHE A 131 -4.25 15.93 13.70
C PHE A 131 -4.03 17.27 14.41
N GLY A 132 -2.83 17.85 14.32
CA GLY A 132 -2.55 19.19 14.83
C GLY A 132 -3.46 20.26 14.23
N VAL A 133 -3.65 20.25 12.90
CA VAL A 133 -4.57 21.17 12.21
C VAL A 133 -6.03 20.91 12.64
N ALA A 134 -6.42 19.64 12.81
CA ALA A 134 -7.75 19.27 13.30
C ALA A 134 -8.07 19.91 14.65
N VAL A 135 -7.15 19.77 15.62
CA VAL A 135 -7.31 20.28 16.99
C VAL A 135 -7.31 21.82 16.99
N TYR A 136 -6.41 22.44 16.23
CA TYR A 136 -6.39 23.90 16.09
C TYR A 136 -7.73 24.45 15.58
N GLN A 137 -8.26 23.83 14.53
CA GLN A 137 -9.54 24.24 13.94
C GLN A 137 -10.72 24.00 14.90
N ALA A 138 -10.74 22.87 15.62
CA ALA A 138 -11.77 22.60 16.63
C ALA A 138 -11.81 23.66 17.74
N ARG A 139 -10.64 24.20 18.13
CA ARG A 139 -10.53 25.28 19.13
C ARG A 139 -10.97 26.63 18.57
N ALA A 140 -10.61 26.96 17.32
CA ALA A 140 -10.90 28.25 16.69
C ALA A 140 -12.37 28.45 16.27
N MET A 141 -13.16 27.39 16.18
CA MET A 141 -14.50 27.40 15.57
C MET A 141 -15.66 27.73 16.52
N ARG A 142 -15.37 28.11 17.77
CA ARG A 142 -16.38 28.37 18.81
C ARG A 142 -17.27 29.61 18.58
N SER A 143 -17.13 30.40 17.50
CA SER A 143 -17.79 31.72 17.40
C SER A 143 -18.53 32.11 16.10
N HIS A 144 -18.65 31.29 15.04
CA HIS A 144 -19.37 31.70 13.82
C HIS A 144 -20.22 30.55 13.23
N ILE A 145 -21.50 30.79 12.89
CA ILE A 145 -22.51 29.70 12.79
C ILE A 145 -23.10 29.45 11.36
N ALA A 146 -23.13 30.41 10.42
CA ALA A 146 -23.88 30.21 9.15
C ALA A 146 -23.04 29.85 7.90
N VAL A 147 -21.93 30.56 7.61
CA VAL A 147 -20.97 30.18 6.54
C VAL A 147 -20.00 29.09 7.02
N VAL A 148 -19.94 28.92 8.34
CA VAL A 148 -19.12 27.91 9.00
C VAL A 148 -19.75 26.53 8.87
N THR A 149 -21.07 26.37 8.92
CA THR A 149 -21.71 25.04 8.89
C THR A 149 -21.35 24.23 7.65
N THR A 150 -21.40 24.77 6.43
CA THR A 150 -20.98 24.04 5.21
C THR A 150 -19.48 23.76 5.17
N LYS A 151 -18.63 24.73 5.54
CA LYS A 151 -17.18 24.52 5.68
C LYS A 151 -16.84 23.48 6.76
N VAL A 152 -17.67 23.37 7.80
CA VAL A 152 -17.58 22.39 8.88
C VAL A 152 -17.95 21.00 8.40
N THR A 153 -19.03 20.85 7.64
CA THR A 153 -19.44 19.54 7.11
C THR A 153 -18.39 18.95 6.18
N VAL A 154 -17.83 19.78 5.27
CA VAL A 154 -16.76 19.37 4.34
C VAL A 154 -15.47 19.04 5.10
N LYS A 155 -15.05 19.87 6.06
CA LYS A 155 -13.86 19.54 6.88
C LYS A 155 -14.06 18.29 7.73
N LYS A 156 -15.27 18.04 8.24
CA LYS A 156 -15.60 16.84 9.02
C LYS A 156 -15.59 15.58 8.14
N SER A 157 -16.04 15.66 6.89
CA SER A 157 -15.92 14.53 5.94
C SER A 157 -14.47 14.25 5.55
N GLU A 158 -13.66 15.29 5.32
CA GLU A 158 -12.22 15.12 5.05
C GLU A 158 -11.47 14.54 6.26
N MET A 159 -11.81 14.96 7.48
CA MET A 159 -11.25 14.39 8.71
C MET A 159 -11.60 12.91 8.87
N LYS A 160 -12.85 12.54 8.54
CA LYS A 160 -13.30 11.15 8.53
C LYS A 160 -12.52 10.34 7.49
N ALA A 161 -12.28 10.90 6.31
CA ALA A 161 -11.47 10.27 5.27
C ALA A 161 -10.01 10.09 5.72
N ALA A 162 -9.39 11.09 6.38
CA ALA A 162 -8.06 10.93 6.96
C ALA A 162 -8.03 9.86 8.05
N ARG A 163 -9.00 9.83 8.97
CA ARG A 163 -9.11 8.77 9.99
C ARG A 163 -9.18 7.38 9.35
N ASN A 164 -9.97 7.24 8.29
CA ASN A 164 -10.10 5.99 7.56
C ASN A 164 -8.77 5.55 6.93
N LEU A 165 -7.99 6.48 6.38
CA LEU A 165 -6.67 6.17 5.84
C LEU A 165 -5.65 5.85 6.94
N GLY A 166 -5.80 6.40 8.14
CA GLY A 166 -5.03 5.97 9.31
C GLY A 166 -5.24 4.48 9.63
N VAL A 167 -6.47 3.97 9.47
CA VAL A 167 -6.75 2.52 9.62
C VAL A 167 -6.02 1.72 8.54
N VAL A 168 -6.01 2.19 7.29
CA VAL A 168 -5.27 1.54 6.20
C VAL A 168 -3.77 1.43 6.53
N VAL A 169 -3.18 2.51 7.06
CA VAL A 169 -1.77 2.53 7.47
C VAL A 169 -1.50 1.54 8.61
N VAL A 170 -2.36 1.48 9.63
CA VAL A 170 -2.19 0.53 10.74
C VAL A 170 -2.28 -0.91 10.26
N VAL A 171 -3.22 -1.22 9.36
CA VAL A 171 -3.34 -2.57 8.78
C VAL A 171 -2.11 -2.91 7.95
N PHE A 172 -1.61 -1.98 7.15
CA PHE A 172 -0.35 -2.14 6.42
C PHE A 172 0.81 -2.47 7.37
N LEU A 173 0.96 -1.72 8.47
CA LEU A 173 1.97 -1.96 9.50
C LEU A 173 1.85 -3.37 10.10
N LEU A 174 0.64 -3.80 10.44
CA LEU A 174 0.41 -5.12 11.02
C LEU A 174 0.74 -6.27 10.05
N CYS A 175 0.54 -6.05 8.75
CA CYS A 175 0.86 -7.06 7.74
C CYS A 175 2.36 -7.14 7.46
N VAL A 176 3.07 -6.01 7.48
CA VAL A 176 4.46 -5.90 7.00
C VAL A 176 5.49 -5.94 8.13
N CYS A 177 5.16 -5.43 9.31
CA CYS A 177 6.07 -5.44 10.46
C CYS A 177 6.59 -6.86 10.81
N PRO A 178 5.75 -7.91 10.83
CA PRO A 178 6.22 -9.26 11.14
C PRO A 178 7.27 -9.77 10.15
N TYR A 179 7.21 -9.36 8.88
CA TYR A 179 8.23 -9.68 7.88
C TYR A 179 9.57 -9.05 8.19
N TYR A 180 9.60 -7.74 8.46
CA TYR A 180 10.87 -7.09 8.79
C TYR A 180 11.42 -7.50 10.16
N CYS A 181 10.56 -7.79 11.14
CA CYS A 181 10.99 -8.38 12.40
C CYS A 181 11.63 -9.75 12.16
N PHE A 182 10.98 -10.64 11.39
CA PHE A 182 11.48 -11.97 11.05
C PHE A 182 12.86 -11.89 10.38
N VAL A 183 12.99 -11.00 9.40
CA VAL A 183 14.21 -10.79 8.63
C VAL A 183 15.34 -10.20 9.48
N LEU A 184 15.06 -9.26 10.39
CA LEU A 184 16.05 -8.66 11.31
C LEU A 184 16.54 -9.63 12.40
N THR A 185 15.67 -10.51 12.89
CA THR A 185 16.03 -11.55 13.87
C THR A 185 16.79 -12.72 13.26
N SER A 186 17.07 -12.69 11.96
CA SER A 186 17.76 -13.75 11.22
C SER A 186 19.19 -13.41 10.75
N PRO A 187 20.16 -13.09 11.64
CA PRO A 187 21.56 -13.13 11.25
C PRO A 187 22.11 -14.56 11.05
N TYR A 188 21.41 -15.60 11.53
CA TYR A 188 21.95 -16.97 11.67
C TYR A 188 21.17 -18.08 10.94
N ASN A 189 20.14 -17.77 10.13
CA ASN A 189 19.48 -18.71 9.21
C ASN A 189 18.95 -20.04 9.83
N VAL A 190 18.40 -20.02 11.04
CA VAL A 190 17.78 -21.23 11.63
C VAL A 190 16.26 -21.03 11.74
N TYR A 191 15.55 -21.25 10.64
CA TYR A 191 14.08 -21.23 10.62
C TYR A 191 13.50 -22.30 9.70
N THR A 192 12.32 -22.80 10.06
CA THR A 192 11.56 -23.76 9.25
C THR A 192 10.90 -23.08 8.04
N THR A 193 10.75 -23.80 6.93
CA THR A 193 10.04 -23.35 5.73
C THR A 193 8.65 -22.80 6.05
N ALA A 194 7.95 -23.41 7.02
CA ALA A 194 6.62 -22.98 7.47
C ALA A 194 6.58 -21.54 8.02
N SER A 195 7.57 -21.12 8.83
CA SER A 195 7.62 -19.76 9.37
C SER A 195 7.86 -18.71 8.28
N VAL A 196 8.69 -19.03 7.28
CA VAL A 196 8.93 -18.16 6.12
C VAL A 196 7.63 -18.01 5.31
N THR A 197 6.94 -19.11 5.05
CA THR A 197 5.66 -19.12 4.34
C THR A 197 4.61 -18.27 5.05
N ILE A 198 4.41 -18.45 6.36
CA ILE A 198 3.41 -17.70 7.14
C ILE A 198 3.65 -16.19 7.06
N VAL A 199 4.92 -15.77 7.19
CA VAL A 199 5.29 -14.35 7.16
C VAL A 199 5.07 -13.74 5.79
N ILE A 200 5.43 -14.46 4.71
CA ILE A 200 5.14 -14.02 3.33
C ILE A 200 3.63 -13.91 3.11
N TRP A 201 2.84 -14.86 3.60
CA TRP A 201 1.37 -14.82 3.50
C TRP A 201 0.79 -13.60 4.19
N LEU A 202 1.25 -13.32 5.42
CA LEU A 202 0.79 -12.17 6.19
C LEU A 202 1.10 -10.85 5.47
N SER A 203 2.30 -10.72 4.88
CA SER A 203 2.66 -9.57 4.05
C SER A 203 1.75 -9.43 2.82
N ASN A 204 1.38 -10.55 2.18
CA ASN A 204 0.49 -10.55 1.02
C ASN A 204 -0.98 -10.22 1.37
N CYS A 205 -1.43 -10.54 2.59
CA CYS A 205 -2.78 -10.18 3.05
C CYS A 205 -3.05 -8.66 2.98
N ASN A 206 -2.02 -7.82 3.06
CA ASN A 206 -2.13 -6.36 2.87
C ASN A 206 -2.89 -5.99 1.58
N SER A 207 -2.62 -6.68 0.47
CA SER A 207 -3.26 -6.43 -0.82
C SER A 207 -4.76 -6.78 -0.81
N CYS A 208 -5.16 -7.85 -0.11
CA CYS A 208 -6.56 -8.26 0.03
C CYS A 208 -7.35 -7.33 0.96
N LEU A 209 -6.68 -6.81 1.99
CA LEU A 209 -7.31 -5.94 2.98
C LEU A 209 -7.61 -4.55 2.40
N ASN A 210 -6.83 -4.07 1.43
CA ASN A 210 -7.05 -2.76 0.80
C ASN A 210 -8.50 -2.59 0.28
N PRO A 211 -9.03 -3.40 -0.66
CA PRO A 211 -10.43 -3.31 -1.11
C PRO A 211 -11.48 -3.45 0.01
N LEU A 212 -11.25 -4.34 0.98
CA LEU A 212 -12.16 -4.55 2.11
C LEU A 212 -12.23 -3.31 3.00
N ILE A 213 -11.09 -2.70 3.29
CA ILE A 213 -11.01 -1.46 4.04
C ILE A 213 -11.73 -0.35 3.27
N TYR A 214 -11.55 -0.25 1.95
CA TYR A 214 -12.28 0.73 1.15
C TYR A 214 -13.80 0.50 1.21
N ALA A 215 -14.26 -0.75 1.10
CA ALA A 215 -15.67 -1.12 1.22
C ALA A 215 -16.26 -0.79 2.61
N ILE A 216 -15.55 -1.07 3.69
CA ILE A 216 -16.05 -0.81 5.05
C ILE A 216 -16.03 0.69 5.34
N LEU A 217 -14.97 1.39 4.99
CA LEU A 217 -14.73 2.76 5.44
C LEU A 217 -15.37 3.84 4.56
N TYR A 218 -15.63 3.56 3.28
CA TYR A 218 -16.13 4.54 2.31
C TYR A 218 -17.55 4.24 1.83
N PRO A 219 -18.57 4.99 2.31
CA PRO A 219 -19.96 4.78 1.93
C PRO A 219 -20.23 4.91 0.43
N TRP A 220 -19.56 5.86 -0.25
CA TRP A 220 -19.68 6.01 -1.71
C TRP A 220 -19.18 4.76 -2.45
N PHE A 221 -18.09 4.16 -1.96
CA PHE A 221 -17.50 2.97 -2.58
C PHE A 221 -18.44 1.77 -2.47
N ARG A 222 -19.17 1.64 -1.35
CA ARG A 222 -20.25 0.65 -1.22
C ARG A 222 -21.40 0.88 -2.20
N LYS A 223 -21.82 2.14 -2.37
CA LYS A 223 -22.85 2.48 -3.37
C LYS A 223 -22.38 2.10 -4.77
N SER A 224 -21.13 2.41 -5.14
CA SER A 224 -20.55 2.05 -6.43
C SER A 224 -20.50 0.53 -6.64
N ILE A 225 -20.01 -0.24 -5.66
CA ILE A 225 -20.02 -1.71 -5.73
C ILE A 225 -21.43 -2.24 -5.91
N LYS A 226 -22.41 -1.71 -5.15
CA LYS A 226 -23.81 -2.12 -5.29
C LYS A 226 -24.34 -1.87 -6.69
N VAL A 227 -24.06 -0.70 -7.28
CA VAL A 227 -24.47 -0.37 -8.67
C VAL A 227 -23.82 -1.31 -9.69
N ILE A 228 -22.55 -1.66 -9.50
CA ILE A 228 -21.82 -2.60 -10.38
C ILE A 228 -22.43 -4.01 -10.26
N VAL A 229 -22.57 -4.53 -9.04
CA VAL A 229 -23.06 -5.89 -8.78
C VAL A 229 -24.53 -6.06 -9.16
N THR A 230 -25.35 -5.03 -8.98
CA THR A 230 -26.76 -5.03 -9.41
C THR A 230 -26.94 -4.72 -10.91
N LEU A 231 -25.84 -4.62 -11.66
CA LEU A 231 -25.80 -4.29 -13.09
C LEU A 231 -26.55 -3.01 -13.46
N GLN A 232 -26.77 -2.13 -12.48
CA GLN A 232 -27.42 -0.83 -12.68
C GLN A 232 -26.55 0.11 -13.54
N ILE A 233 -25.25 -0.17 -13.65
CA ILE A 233 -24.34 0.55 -14.55
C ILE A 233 -24.74 0.42 -16.04
N LEU A 234 -25.38 -0.70 -16.41
CA LEU A 234 -25.80 -0.98 -17.78
C LEU A 234 -27.14 -0.31 -18.14
N LYS A 235 -27.84 0.28 -17.16
CA LYS A 235 -29.11 0.96 -17.42
C LYS A 235 -28.86 2.32 -18.09
N PRO A 236 -29.67 2.71 -19.10
CA PRO A 236 -29.58 4.03 -19.70
C PRO A 236 -29.79 5.11 -18.62
N GLY A 237 -28.89 6.10 -18.56
CA GLY A 237 -28.91 7.15 -17.53
C GLY A 237 -28.09 6.87 -16.27
N SER A 238 -27.39 5.73 -16.18
CA SER A 238 -26.54 5.36 -15.03
C SER A 238 -25.45 6.39 -14.68
N TYR A 239 -24.99 7.19 -15.65
CA TYR A 239 -24.04 8.29 -15.44
C TYR A 239 -24.57 9.41 -14.51
N ARG A 240 -25.90 9.51 -14.31
CA ARG A 240 -26.53 10.52 -13.42
C ARG A 240 -26.65 10.06 -11.97
N THR A 241 -26.22 8.85 -11.64
CA THR A 241 -26.39 8.28 -10.30
C THR A 241 -25.51 9.03 -9.30
N ASN A 242 -26.12 9.67 -8.29
CA ASN A 242 -25.37 10.40 -7.27
C ASN A 242 -24.62 9.43 -6.35
N MET A 243 -23.29 9.41 -6.44
CA MET A 243 -22.42 8.54 -5.66
C MET A 243 -21.95 9.15 -4.33
N LEU A 244 -22.17 10.45 -4.10
CA LEU A 244 -21.80 11.17 -2.87
C LEU A 244 -22.81 10.95 -1.73
#